data_AF-A0A8J6QIM3-F1
#
_entry.id   AF-A0A8J6QIM3-F1
#
_cell.length_a   1.000
_cell.length_b   1.000
_cell.length_c   1.000
_cell.angle_alpha   90.00
_cell.angle_beta   90.00
_cell.angle_gamma   90.00
#
_symmetry.space_group_name_H-M   'P 1'
#
loop_
_entity.id
_entity.type
_entity.pdbx_description
1 polymer ?
#
loop_
_entity_poly.entity_id
_entity_poly.type
_entity_poly.pdbx_seq_one_letter_code
_entity_poly.pdbx_strand_id
1 'polypeptide(L)'
;MKNIYVLYLGFITLSLVSCGTSGYVYLNYPQAPAVILPDNVSNVVLVNRSLTKVEDKQAETMEAITTGEVMGSDRIASDEAMKGVFDGIHNKSHIQIIMPDTLRLYGTGTRTTPDLLPWDKVSNICESSNADVLLVLENFDSNSDLIRTAVVDQVNAVITTGKPSARIPTGARVNVRSYWRLYDPYTKSIIDQFQQTHYMNFDLVNGMPPMNALSETAYAAGFDYINRFLPSYYRVKRDMYKKGKGRDKDLFAAGWRSAEVAKWNDAMVVWKRIVEENPRSKSAGRAALNIAVSYEVLGDTDSALQWAQRAYRDYGDKESRDYAKILLRRQKMEL
;
A
#
# COMPACT_ATOMS: atom_id res chain seq x y z
N MET A 1 -48.57 27.79 48.18
CA MET A 1 -47.47 28.45 48.93
C MET A 1 -46.74 27.35 49.69
N LYS A 2 -45.44 27.06 49.59
CA LYS A 2 -44.26 27.75 49.07
C LYS A 2 -43.24 26.65 48.68
N ASN A 3 -42.80 26.72 47.44
CA ASN A 3 -41.41 26.64 46.98
C ASN A 3 -40.64 25.31 47.16
N ILE A 4 -40.73 24.53 46.07
CA ILE A 4 -39.79 23.50 45.65
C ILE A 4 -38.44 24.20 45.38
N TYR A 5 -37.46 24.02 46.26
CA TYR A 5 -36.08 24.36 45.96
C TYR A 5 -35.52 23.27 45.05
N VAL A 6 -35.55 23.58 43.75
CA VAL A 6 -34.90 22.80 42.72
C VAL A 6 -33.40 22.81 43.03
N LEU A 7 -32.90 21.67 43.50
CA LEU A 7 -31.48 21.37 43.65
C LEU A 7 -30.90 21.18 42.24
N TYR A 8 -30.70 22.30 41.52
CA TYR A 8 -29.83 22.35 40.35
C TYR A 8 -28.39 22.24 40.84
N LEU A 9 -27.97 21.02 41.17
CA LEU A 9 -26.57 20.68 41.30
C LEU A 9 -25.99 20.73 39.88
N GLY A 10 -25.45 21.89 39.50
CA GLY A 10 -24.73 22.08 38.26
C GLY A 10 -23.55 21.12 38.21
N PHE A 11 -23.76 19.98 37.56
CA PHE A 11 -22.70 19.11 37.10
C PHE A 11 -21.97 19.86 35.99
N ILE A 12 -21.07 20.77 36.38
CA ILE A 12 -20.04 21.28 35.47
C ILE A 12 -19.17 20.07 35.18
N THR A 13 -19.51 19.36 34.11
CA THR A 13 -18.62 18.43 33.43
C THR A 13 -17.41 19.25 32.97
N LEU A 14 -16.37 19.29 33.81
CA LEU A 14 -15.02 19.57 33.34
C LEU A 14 -14.71 18.49 32.31
N SER A 15 -15.03 18.80 31.06
CA SER A 15 -14.44 18.17 29.90
C SER A 15 -12.96 18.51 29.96
N LEU A 16 -12.20 17.66 30.67
CA LEU A 16 -10.76 17.63 30.60
C LEU A 16 -10.44 17.37 29.13
N VAL A 17 -10.14 18.43 28.40
CA VAL A 17 -9.50 18.37 27.09
C VAL A 17 -8.17 17.67 27.34
N SER A 18 -8.17 16.34 27.21
CA SER A 18 -6.99 15.49 27.27
C SER A 18 -6.17 15.75 26.01
N CYS A 19 -5.51 16.89 26.00
CA CYS A 19 -4.51 17.21 25.01
C CYS A 19 -3.27 16.42 25.47
N GLY A 20 -2.98 15.31 24.78
CA GLY A 20 -2.00 14.29 25.15
C GLY A 20 -0.63 14.84 25.59
N THR A 21 0.00 14.14 26.54
CA THR A 21 1.36 14.49 27.02
C THR A 21 2.48 13.97 26.11
N SER A 22 2.14 13.02 25.24
CA SER A 22 2.97 12.47 24.18
C SER A 22 2.50 12.95 22.81
N GLY A 23 3.41 12.88 21.84
CA GLY A 23 3.18 13.04 20.41
C GLY A 23 3.99 12.00 19.67
N TYR A 24 4.00 12.05 18.35
CA TYR A 24 4.82 11.17 17.54
C TYR A 24 5.21 11.82 16.22
N VAL A 25 6.22 11.25 15.58
CA VAL A 25 6.57 11.53 14.19
C VAL A 25 6.64 10.24 13.38
N TYR A 26 6.54 10.37 12.07
CA TYR A 26 6.72 9.27 11.15
C TYR A 26 8.04 9.41 10.39
N LEU A 27 8.77 8.31 10.25
CA LEU A 27 9.96 8.23 9.42
C LEU A 27 9.69 7.21 8.31
N ASN A 28 10.15 7.51 7.11
CA ASN A 28 10.10 6.58 5.98
C ASN A 28 11.49 5.97 5.81
N TYR A 29 11.59 4.65 5.92
CA TYR A 29 12.84 3.95 5.69
C TYR A 29 12.86 3.32 4.31
N PRO A 30 13.96 3.48 3.56
CA PRO A 30 14.09 2.85 2.27
C PRO A 30 14.03 1.33 2.42
N GLN A 31 13.34 0.70 1.50
CA GLN A 31 13.20 -0.74 1.40
C GLN A 31 13.56 -1.17 -0.03
N ALA A 32 14.45 -2.14 -0.12
CA ALA A 32 14.83 -2.71 -1.42
C ALA A 32 13.61 -3.32 -2.13
N PRO A 33 13.59 -3.33 -3.47
CA PRO A 33 12.61 -4.07 -4.24
C PRO A 33 12.49 -5.53 -3.77
N ALA A 34 11.29 -6.10 -3.86
CA ALA A 34 11.09 -7.52 -3.59
C ALA A 34 11.73 -8.41 -4.68
N VAL A 35 11.86 -7.89 -5.90
CA VAL A 35 12.56 -8.52 -7.02
C VAL A 35 13.51 -7.51 -7.65
N ILE A 36 14.76 -7.89 -7.81
CA ILE A 36 15.80 -7.04 -8.41
C ILE A 36 15.90 -7.38 -9.90
N LEU A 37 15.69 -6.38 -10.76
CA LEU A 37 15.96 -6.52 -12.19
C LEU A 37 17.46 -6.36 -12.45
N PRO A 38 18.02 -7.11 -13.43
CA PRO A 38 19.37 -6.86 -13.89
C PRO A 38 19.54 -5.42 -14.40
N ASP A 39 20.69 -4.80 -14.14
CA ASP A 39 20.96 -3.39 -14.49
C ASP A 39 20.88 -3.10 -16.00
N ASN A 40 20.98 -4.13 -16.84
CA ASN A 40 20.88 -4.01 -18.29
C ASN A 40 19.44 -4.06 -18.82
N VAL A 41 18.41 -4.17 -17.95
CA VAL A 41 17.01 -4.17 -18.36
C VAL A 41 16.46 -2.75 -18.36
N SER A 42 16.17 -2.23 -19.54
CA SER A 42 15.55 -0.91 -19.74
C SER A 42 14.22 -0.98 -20.48
N ASN A 43 14.04 -1.95 -21.38
CA ASN A 43 12.84 -2.10 -22.20
C ASN A 43 12.16 -3.43 -21.89
N VAL A 44 10.91 -3.38 -21.45
CA VAL A 44 10.12 -4.57 -21.10
C VAL A 44 8.91 -4.64 -22.02
N VAL A 45 8.81 -5.71 -22.79
CA VAL A 45 7.57 -6.00 -23.53
C VAL A 45 6.55 -6.59 -22.58
N LEU A 46 5.34 -6.06 -22.60
CA LEU A 46 4.24 -6.46 -21.74
C LEU A 46 3.12 -7.07 -22.60
N VAL A 47 2.79 -8.35 -22.37
CA VAL A 47 1.81 -9.11 -23.18
C VAL A 47 0.78 -9.82 -22.32
N ASN A 48 -0.46 -9.79 -22.78
CA ASN A 48 -1.55 -10.55 -22.21
C ASN A 48 -1.71 -11.90 -22.93
N ARG A 49 -1.56 -13.01 -22.18
CA ARG A 49 -1.77 -14.40 -22.64
C ARG A 49 -2.90 -15.08 -21.87
N SER A 50 -3.68 -14.36 -21.04
CA SER A 50 -4.73 -14.99 -20.22
C SER A 50 -5.96 -15.44 -21.02
N LEU A 51 -6.17 -14.88 -22.22
CA LEU A 51 -7.38 -15.08 -23.02
C LEU A 51 -7.27 -16.29 -23.97
N THR A 52 -8.41 -16.89 -24.31
CA THR A 52 -8.52 -17.93 -25.35
C THR A 52 -8.89 -17.38 -26.72
N LYS A 53 -8.72 -18.18 -27.77
CA LYS A 53 -9.21 -17.84 -29.11
C LYS A 53 -10.74 -17.86 -29.14
N VAL A 54 -11.32 -16.89 -29.84
CA VAL A 54 -12.78 -16.75 -30.01
C VAL A 54 -13.39 -17.95 -30.77
N GLU A 55 -12.60 -18.65 -31.59
CA GLU A 55 -13.02 -19.82 -32.39
C GLU A 55 -13.43 -21.03 -31.53
N ASP A 56 -12.99 -21.13 -30.27
CA ASP A 56 -13.37 -22.22 -29.36
C ASP A 56 -14.78 -22.03 -28.75
N LYS A 57 -15.54 -21.00 -29.16
CA LYS A 57 -16.94 -20.77 -28.77
C LYS A 57 -17.88 -20.52 -29.96
N GLN A 58 -17.79 -21.34 -31.01
CA GLN A 58 -18.86 -21.42 -32.02
C GLN A 58 -20.13 -22.07 -31.42
N ALA A 59 -20.85 -21.30 -30.61
CA ALA A 59 -22.25 -21.56 -30.25
C ALA A 59 -23.01 -20.32 -29.73
N GLU A 60 -22.36 -19.22 -29.30
CA GLU A 60 -23.06 -18.18 -28.51
C GLU A 60 -22.75 -16.72 -28.87
N THR A 61 -21.94 -16.45 -29.91
CA THR A 61 -21.32 -15.12 -30.09
C THR A 61 -22.04 -14.14 -31.03
N MET A 62 -23.32 -14.32 -31.34
CA MET A 62 -24.08 -13.28 -32.09
C MET A 62 -25.05 -12.46 -31.23
N GLU A 63 -25.35 -12.86 -29.99
CA GLU A 63 -26.26 -12.11 -29.10
C GLU A 63 -25.54 -11.25 -28.04
N ALA A 64 -24.29 -11.58 -27.68
CA ALA A 64 -23.57 -10.94 -26.56
C ALA A 64 -23.12 -9.49 -26.79
N ILE A 65 -23.06 -9.01 -28.05
CA ILE A 65 -22.63 -7.63 -28.37
C ILE A 65 -23.79 -6.64 -28.17
N THR A 66 -25.03 -7.12 -28.06
CA THR A 66 -26.24 -6.28 -27.98
C THR A 66 -26.88 -6.27 -26.58
N THR A 67 -26.43 -7.13 -25.65
CA THR A 67 -27.08 -7.33 -24.34
C THR A 67 -26.31 -6.79 -23.12
N GLY A 68 -25.10 -6.23 -23.29
CA GLY A 68 -24.33 -5.68 -22.16
C GLY A 68 -23.76 -6.76 -21.23
N GLU A 69 -23.35 -7.91 -21.77
CA GLU A 69 -22.91 -9.05 -20.97
C GLU A 69 -21.40 -9.14 -20.68
N VAL A 70 -21.15 -9.68 -19.49
CA VAL A 70 -19.90 -9.82 -18.72
C VAL A 70 -18.87 -10.80 -19.33
N MET A 71 -19.09 -11.41 -20.50
CA MET A 71 -18.04 -12.20 -21.19
C MET A 71 -16.89 -11.33 -21.73
N GLY A 72 -17.12 -10.02 -21.90
CA GLY A 72 -16.06 -9.03 -22.13
C GLY A 72 -15.36 -8.54 -20.85
N SER A 73 -15.87 -8.91 -19.67
CA SER A 73 -15.44 -8.34 -18.39
C SER A 73 -14.06 -8.82 -17.97
N ASP A 74 -13.73 -10.12 -18.14
CA ASP A 74 -12.38 -10.63 -17.86
C ASP A 74 -11.34 -10.09 -18.85
N ARG A 75 -11.72 -9.89 -20.12
CA ARG A 75 -10.86 -9.22 -21.10
C ARG A 75 -10.57 -7.78 -20.67
N ILE A 76 -11.62 -6.97 -20.44
CA ILE A 76 -11.48 -5.59 -19.99
C ILE A 76 -10.68 -5.51 -18.68
N ALA A 77 -10.98 -6.38 -17.71
CA ALA A 77 -10.28 -6.41 -16.44
C ALA A 77 -8.81 -6.82 -16.60
N SER A 78 -8.50 -7.81 -17.45
CA SER A 78 -7.12 -8.17 -17.74
C SER A 78 -6.36 -7.04 -18.41
N ASP A 79 -6.98 -6.28 -19.31
CA ASP A 79 -6.39 -5.09 -19.93
C ASP A 79 -6.17 -3.97 -18.90
N GLU A 80 -7.09 -3.78 -17.94
CA GLU A 80 -6.90 -2.85 -16.82
C GLU A 80 -5.74 -3.28 -15.90
N ALA A 81 -5.53 -4.57 -15.67
CA ALA A 81 -4.36 -5.05 -14.95
C ALA A 81 -3.04 -4.75 -15.71
N MET A 82 -3.03 -4.93 -17.02
CA MET A 82 -1.89 -4.55 -17.87
C MET A 82 -1.60 -3.05 -17.80
N LYS A 83 -2.65 -2.23 -17.82
CA LYS A 83 -2.55 -0.78 -17.62
C LYS A 83 -2.01 -0.42 -16.23
N GLY A 84 -2.44 -1.14 -15.18
CA GLY A 84 -1.90 -0.98 -13.82
C GLY A 84 -0.39 -1.23 -13.76
N VAL A 85 0.10 -2.25 -14.47
CA VAL A 85 1.55 -2.51 -14.63
C VAL A 85 2.24 -1.34 -15.33
N PHE A 86 1.68 -0.88 -16.45
CA PHE A 86 2.24 0.24 -17.21
C PHE A 86 2.34 1.53 -16.36
N ASP A 87 1.24 1.95 -15.75
CA ASP A 87 1.17 3.17 -14.93
C ASP A 87 2.02 3.05 -13.65
N GLY A 88 2.16 1.83 -13.12
CA GLY A 88 2.87 1.59 -11.87
C GLY A 88 4.36 1.93 -11.95
N ILE A 89 4.97 1.74 -13.11
CA ILE A 89 6.39 2.01 -13.36
C ILE A 89 6.65 3.32 -14.12
N HIS A 90 5.65 3.82 -14.85
CA HIS A 90 5.75 5.05 -15.62
C HIS A 90 6.18 6.23 -14.72
N ASN A 91 7.21 6.97 -15.16
CA ASN A 91 7.84 8.09 -14.43
C ASN A 91 8.43 7.75 -13.04
N LYS A 92 8.52 6.47 -12.65
CA LYS A 92 9.14 6.04 -11.39
C LYS A 92 10.43 5.24 -11.58
N SER A 93 10.72 4.83 -12.81
CA SER A 93 11.91 4.07 -13.19
C SER A 93 12.42 4.53 -14.55
N HIS A 94 13.66 4.15 -14.87
CA HIS A 94 14.22 4.25 -16.23
C HIS A 94 13.63 3.18 -17.17
N ILE A 95 12.89 2.21 -16.61
CA ILE A 95 12.27 1.12 -17.36
C ILE A 95 11.09 1.64 -18.20
N GLN A 96 11.12 1.32 -19.49
CA GLN A 96 10.05 1.57 -20.45
C GLN A 96 9.26 0.29 -20.69
N ILE A 97 7.93 0.38 -20.54
CA ILE A 97 7.01 -0.69 -20.91
C ILE A 97 6.56 -0.51 -22.38
N ILE A 98 6.66 -1.57 -23.16
CA ILE A 98 6.22 -1.63 -24.56
C ILE A 98 5.05 -2.60 -24.65
N MET A 99 3.90 -2.14 -25.15
CA MET A 99 2.72 -2.97 -25.40
C MET A 99 2.47 -3.04 -26.91
N PRO A 100 2.84 -4.14 -27.60
CA PRO A 100 2.68 -4.22 -29.04
C PRO A 100 1.20 -4.32 -29.45
N ASP A 101 0.73 -3.42 -30.30
CA ASP A 101 -0.68 -3.32 -30.69
C ASP A 101 -1.22 -4.59 -31.37
N THR A 102 -0.36 -5.28 -32.13
CA THR A 102 -0.73 -6.42 -33.00
C THR A 102 -0.40 -7.78 -32.39
N LEU A 103 0.40 -7.84 -31.32
CA LEU A 103 0.79 -9.10 -30.72
C LEU A 103 -0.37 -9.69 -29.91
N ARG A 104 -0.75 -10.93 -30.26
CA ARG A 104 -1.78 -11.69 -29.53
C ARG A 104 -1.21 -13.05 -29.13
N LEU A 105 -1.23 -13.32 -27.83
CA LEU A 105 -0.92 -14.63 -27.28
C LEU A 105 -2.20 -15.20 -26.67
N TYR A 106 -2.35 -16.51 -26.80
CA TYR A 106 -3.49 -17.23 -26.27
C TYR A 106 -3.01 -18.23 -25.22
N GLY A 107 -3.72 -18.26 -24.11
CA GLY A 107 -3.52 -19.18 -23.01
C GLY A 107 -4.43 -20.40 -23.15
N THR A 108 -4.58 -21.12 -22.04
CA THR A 108 -5.44 -22.31 -21.97
C THR A 108 -6.89 -21.96 -21.67
N GLY A 109 -7.20 -20.75 -21.19
CA GLY A 109 -8.54 -20.36 -20.72
C GLY A 109 -9.01 -21.06 -19.46
N THR A 110 -8.09 -21.75 -18.78
CA THR A 110 -8.35 -22.49 -17.55
C THR A 110 -7.60 -21.81 -16.40
N ARG A 111 -7.95 -22.15 -15.16
CA ARG A 111 -7.19 -21.74 -13.96
C ARG A 111 -5.82 -22.43 -13.82
N THR A 112 -5.41 -23.25 -14.79
CA THR A 112 -4.09 -23.91 -14.77
C THR A 112 -3.05 -22.97 -15.35
N THR A 113 -1.90 -22.88 -14.69
CA THR A 113 -0.79 -22.11 -15.23
C THR A 113 -0.29 -22.75 -16.54
N PRO A 114 -0.21 -22.01 -17.66
CA PRO A 114 0.30 -22.53 -18.92
C PRO A 114 1.76 -22.98 -18.82
N ASP A 115 2.18 -23.88 -19.72
CA ASP A 115 3.60 -24.16 -19.93
C ASP A 115 4.37 -22.90 -20.33
N LEU A 116 5.68 -22.93 -20.11
CA LEU A 116 6.60 -21.88 -20.52
C LEU A 116 6.46 -21.61 -22.02
N LEU A 117 6.53 -20.33 -22.40
CA LEU A 117 6.70 -20.00 -23.80
C LEU A 117 8.03 -20.60 -24.32
N PRO A 118 8.04 -21.20 -25.51
CA PRO A 118 9.28 -21.60 -26.17
C PRO A 118 10.26 -20.42 -26.27
N TRP A 119 11.54 -20.65 -25.98
CA TRP A 119 12.54 -19.57 -25.91
C TRP A 119 12.76 -18.85 -27.24
N ASP A 120 12.60 -19.55 -28.37
CA ASP A 120 12.59 -18.96 -29.70
C ASP A 120 11.47 -17.94 -29.86
N LYS A 121 10.27 -18.26 -29.35
CA LYS A 121 9.13 -17.34 -29.36
C LYS A 121 9.34 -16.13 -28.45
N VAL A 122 9.91 -16.34 -27.25
CA VAL A 122 10.28 -15.23 -26.35
C VAL A 122 11.29 -14.31 -27.03
N SER A 123 12.35 -14.87 -27.61
CA SER A 123 13.40 -14.13 -28.32
C SER A 123 12.82 -13.31 -29.48
N ASN A 124 11.99 -13.92 -30.33
CA ASN A 124 11.34 -13.23 -31.45
C ASN A 124 10.45 -12.05 -31.00
N ILE A 125 9.73 -12.18 -29.87
CA ILE A 125 8.89 -11.10 -29.33
C ILE A 125 9.76 -9.94 -28.84
N CYS A 126 10.81 -10.24 -28.07
CA CYS A 126 11.75 -9.24 -27.57
C CYS A 126 12.48 -8.52 -28.71
N GLU A 127 13.00 -9.25 -29.70
CA GLU A 127 13.70 -8.69 -30.87
C GLU A 127 12.78 -7.81 -31.71
N SER A 128 11.57 -8.28 -32.05
CA SER A 128 10.62 -7.51 -32.87
C SER A 128 10.13 -6.22 -32.20
N SER A 129 10.21 -6.15 -30.87
CA SER A 129 9.80 -4.99 -30.09
C SER A 129 10.99 -4.17 -29.56
N ASN A 130 12.22 -4.55 -29.91
CA ASN A 130 13.46 -3.96 -29.38
C ASN A 130 13.48 -3.87 -27.85
N ALA A 131 13.24 -4.99 -27.19
CA ALA A 131 13.14 -5.10 -25.74
C ALA A 131 14.08 -6.13 -25.13
N ASP A 132 14.43 -5.93 -23.87
CA ASP A 132 15.41 -6.75 -23.14
C ASP A 132 14.76 -8.01 -22.56
N VAL A 133 13.51 -7.87 -22.08
CA VAL A 133 12.77 -8.94 -21.39
C VAL A 133 11.28 -8.92 -21.75
N LEU A 134 10.61 -10.05 -21.54
CA LEU A 134 9.19 -10.23 -21.82
C LEU A 134 8.43 -10.50 -20.52
N LEU A 135 7.54 -9.58 -20.15
CA LEU A 135 6.57 -9.73 -19.06
C LEU A 135 5.23 -10.22 -19.63
N VAL A 136 4.73 -11.34 -19.09
CA VAL A 136 3.50 -11.98 -19.56
C VAL A 136 2.49 -12.13 -18.43
N LEU A 137 1.26 -11.66 -18.65
CA LEU A 137 0.09 -12.08 -17.88
C LEU A 137 -0.36 -13.45 -18.41
N GLU A 138 0.06 -14.53 -17.76
CA GLU A 138 -0.20 -15.90 -18.22
C GLU A 138 -1.61 -16.38 -17.87
N ASN A 139 -2.17 -15.90 -16.76
CA ASN A 139 -3.50 -16.29 -16.29
C ASN A 139 -4.17 -15.10 -15.59
N PHE A 140 -5.46 -14.93 -15.84
CA PHE A 140 -6.29 -13.91 -15.23
C PHE A 140 -7.69 -14.47 -15.03
N ASP A 141 -8.22 -14.32 -13.81
CA ASP A 141 -9.52 -14.84 -13.43
C ASP A 141 -10.16 -13.93 -12.38
N SER A 142 -11.45 -13.68 -12.50
CA SER A 142 -12.17 -12.77 -11.58
C SER A 142 -13.43 -13.44 -11.01
N ASN A 143 -13.92 -12.93 -9.89
CA ASN A 143 -15.21 -13.37 -9.34
C ASN A 143 -16.43 -12.69 -9.99
N SER A 144 -16.30 -12.23 -11.23
CA SER A 144 -17.34 -11.49 -11.98
C SER A 144 -18.68 -12.22 -12.04
N ASP A 145 -18.66 -13.56 -12.08
CA ASP A 145 -19.87 -14.38 -12.06
C ASP A 145 -20.72 -14.19 -10.81
N LEU A 146 -20.08 -14.13 -9.64
CA LEU A 146 -20.78 -13.95 -8.36
C LEU A 146 -21.37 -12.55 -8.24
N ILE A 147 -20.63 -11.54 -8.74
CA ILE A 147 -21.11 -10.15 -8.79
C ILE A 147 -22.32 -10.04 -9.72
N ARG A 148 -22.26 -10.70 -10.89
CA ARG A 148 -23.37 -10.73 -11.86
C ARG A 148 -24.63 -11.32 -11.25
N THR A 149 -24.55 -12.48 -10.61
CA THR A 149 -25.73 -13.12 -9.99
C THR A 149 -26.39 -12.18 -8.99
N ALA A 150 -25.60 -11.54 -8.12
CA ALA A 150 -26.13 -10.59 -7.14
C ALA A 150 -26.83 -9.38 -7.79
N VAL A 151 -26.27 -8.82 -8.88
CA VAL A 151 -26.88 -7.70 -9.60
C VAL A 151 -28.17 -8.12 -10.30
N VAL A 152 -28.19 -9.25 -11.00
CA VAL A 152 -29.36 -9.75 -11.72
C VAL A 152 -30.51 -10.04 -10.75
N ASP A 153 -30.23 -10.70 -9.63
CA ASP A 153 -31.23 -10.99 -8.60
C ASP A 153 -31.87 -9.70 -8.05
N GLN A 154 -31.06 -8.67 -7.86
CA GLN A 154 -31.52 -7.38 -7.36
C GLN A 154 -32.37 -6.62 -8.38
N VAL A 155 -31.94 -6.57 -9.65
CA VAL A 155 -32.72 -5.99 -10.75
C VAL A 155 -34.07 -6.70 -10.87
N ASN A 156 -34.08 -8.03 -10.86
CA ASN A 156 -35.30 -8.83 -10.95
C ASN A 156 -36.24 -8.58 -9.78
N ALA A 157 -35.73 -8.45 -8.55
CA ALA A 157 -36.55 -8.13 -7.38
C ALA A 157 -37.25 -6.77 -7.53
N VAL A 158 -36.55 -5.75 -8.02
CA VAL A 158 -37.13 -4.43 -8.27
C VAL A 158 -38.20 -4.48 -9.37
N ILE A 159 -37.92 -5.18 -10.48
CA ILE A 159 -38.87 -5.31 -11.59
C ILE A 159 -40.14 -6.06 -11.16
N THR A 160 -40.00 -7.13 -10.38
CA THR A 160 -41.12 -8.02 -10.01
C THR A 160 -41.93 -7.52 -8.80
N THR A 161 -41.28 -6.92 -7.81
CA THR A 161 -41.93 -6.56 -6.53
C THR A 161 -42.04 -5.05 -6.29
N GLY A 162 -41.44 -4.23 -7.16
CA GLY A 162 -41.34 -2.78 -6.96
C GLY A 162 -40.44 -2.37 -5.80
N LYS A 163 -39.74 -3.32 -5.17
CA LYS A 163 -38.83 -3.10 -4.05
C LYS A 163 -37.55 -3.93 -4.23
N PRO A 164 -36.40 -3.43 -3.73
CA PRO A 164 -35.21 -4.24 -3.51
C PRO A 164 -35.50 -5.54 -2.74
N SER A 165 -34.74 -6.61 -3.01
CA SER A 165 -34.75 -7.84 -2.20
C SER A 165 -34.54 -7.53 -0.71
N ALA A 166 -35.20 -8.26 0.20
CA ALA A 166 -35.10 -8.05 1.64
C ALA A 166 -33.70 -8.29 2.22
N ARG A 167 -32.78 -8.90 1.45
CA ARG A 167 -31.39 -9.11 1.82
C ARG A 167 -30.51 -8.26 0.91
N ILE A 168 -30.45 -6.96 1.18
CA ILE A 168 -29.55 -6.05 0.46
C ILE A 168 -28.16 -6.16 1.12
N PRO A 169 -27.17 -6.81 0.49
CA PRO A 169 -25.80 -6.70 0.97
C PRO A 169 -25.37 -5.23 0.92
N THR A 170 -24.66 -4.77 1.95
CA THR A 170 -24.17 -3.39 2.03
C THR A 170 -22.76 -3.24 1.47
N GLY A 171 -22.03 -4.34 1.30
CA GLY A 171 -20.70 -4.38 0.70
C GLY A 171 -20.50 -5.61 -0.18
N ALA A 172 -19.64 -5.48 -1.19
CA ALA A 172 -19.14 -6.61 -1.97
C ALA A 172 -17.61 -6.63 -1.93
N ARG A 173 -17.06 -7.85 -1.89
CA ARG A 173 -15.65 -8.10 -2.14
C ARG A 173 -15.48 -8.51 -3.60
N VAL A 174 -14.73 -7.71 -4.34
CA VAL A 174 -14.30 -8.03 -5.70
C VAL A 174 -12.88 -8.55 -5.61
N ASN A 175 -12.60 -9.67 -6.27
CA ASN A 175 -11.27 -10.24 -6.29
C ASN A 175 -10.85 -10.66 -7.69
N VAL A 176 -9.57 -10.45 -7.97
CA VAL A 176 -8.90 -10.83 -9.20
C VAL A 176 -7.71 -11.70 -8.85
N ARG A 177 -7.58 -12.82 -9.55
CA ARG A 177 -6.42 -13.68 -9.53
C ARG A 177 -5.61 -13.44 -10.80
N SER A 178 -4.32 -13.17 -10.65
CA SER A 178 -3.40 -13.00 -11.77
C SER A 178 -2.15 -13.84 -11.57
N TYR A 179 -1.59 -14.30 -12.67
CA TYR A 179 -0.32 -15.01 -12.72
C TYR A 179 0.59 -14.34 -13.74
N TRP A 180 1.77 -13.93 -13.30
CA TRP A 180 2.75 -13.20 -14.10
C TRP A 180 4.05 -13.99 -14.27
N ARG A 181 4.69 -13.84 -15.43
CA ARG A 181 6.04 -14.34 -15.69
C ARG A 181 6.89 -13.30 -16.37
N LEU A 182 8.12 -13.12 -15.89
CA LEU A 182 9.13 -12.29 -16.52
C LEU A 182 10.24 -13.17 -17.11
N TYR A 183 10.32 -13.19 -18.43
CA TYR A 183 11.27 -14.00 -19.20
C TYR A 183 12.48 -13.17 -19.61
N ASP A 184 13.68 -13.74 -19.46
CA ASP A 184 14.92 -13.23 -20.03
C ASP A 184 15.34 -14.10 -21.23
N PRO A 185 15.27 -13.58 -22.47
CA PRO A 185 15.64 -14.33 -23.68
C PRO A 185 17.15 -14.59 -23.77
N TYR A 186 18.00 -13.74 -23.18
CA TYR A 186 19.46 -13.85 -23.27
C TYR A 186 19.96 -14.99 -22.40
N THR A 187 19.55 -15.01 -21.12
CA THR A 187 19.94 -16.09 -20.19
C THR A 187 19.04 -17.32 -20.28
N LYS A 188 17.93 -17.24 -21.02
CA LYS A 188 16.89 -18.29 -21.10
C LYS A 188 16.40 -18.69 -19.71
N SER A 189 16.12 -17.69 -18.89
CA SER A 189 15.70 -17.86 -17.50
C SER A 189 14.44 -17.07 -17.20
N ILE A 190 13.79 -17.43 -16.08
CA ILE A 190 12.63 -16.72 -15.55
C ILE A 190 13.12 -15.84 -14.40
N ILE A 191 13.08 -14.52 -14.59
CA ILE A 191 13.47 -13.54 -13.57
C ILE A 191 12.44 -13.54 -12.43
N ASP A 192 11.16 -13.61 -12.77
CA ASP A 192 10.08 -13.66 -11.78
C ASP A 192 8.91 -14.54 -12.24
N GLN A 193 8.30 -15.20 -11.26
CA GLN A 193 7.10 -16.00 -11.40
C GLN A 193 6.21 -15.75 -10.19
N PHE A 194 5.07 -15.10 -10.39
CA PHE A 194 4.26 -14.64 -9.26
C PHE A 194 2.77 -14.81 -9.52
N GLN A 195 2.11 -15.45 -8.55
CA GLN A 195 0.67 -15.58 -8.51
C GLN A 195 0.12 -14.76 -7.35
N GLN A 196 -0.89 -13.95 -7.62
CA GLN A 196 -1.56 -13.16 -6.60
C GLN A 196 -3.07 -13.25 -6.71
N THR A 197 -3.71 -13.08 -5.56
CA THR A 197 -5.14 -12.78 -5.47
C THR A 197 -5.26 -11.41 -4.81
N HIS A 198 -5.67 -10.42 -5.59
CA HIS A 198 -5.93 -9.07 -5.10
C HIS A 198 -7.42 -8.91 -4.85
N TYR A 199 -7.80 -8.15 -3.83
CA TYR A 199 -9.21 -7.87 -3.56
C TYR A 199 -9.41 -6.44 -3.08
N MET A 200 -10.58 -5.89 -3.42
CA MET A 200 -11.06 -4.62 -2.90
C MET A 200 -12.48 -4.82 -2.36
N ASN A 201 -12.83 -4.06 -1.32
CA ASN A 201 -14.20 -4.04 -0.81
C ASN A 201 -14.86 -2.75 -1.27
N PHE A 202 -16.09 -2.85 -1.76
CA PHE A 202 -16.87 -1.72 -2.24
C PHE A 202 -18.19 -1.65 -1.47
N ASP A 203 -18.60 -0.44 -1.13
CA ASP A 203 -19.94 -0.18 -0.63
C ASP A 203 -20.94 -0.33 -1.78
N LEU A 204 -22.09 -0.95 -1.51
CA LEU A 204 -23.13 -1.17 -2.50
C LEU A 204 -24.14 -0.03 -2.49
N VAL A 205 -24.46 0.49 -3.67
CA VAL A 205 -25.55 1.44 -3.87
C VAL A 205 -26.76 0.64 -4.35
N ASN A 206 -27.82 0.60 -3.54
CA ASN A 206 -29.02 -0.21 -3.81
C ASN A 206 -28.74 -1.71 -4.00
N GLY A 207 -27.69 -2.24 -3.37
CA GLY A 207 -27.28 -3.64 -3.48
C GLY A 207 -26.41 -3.96 -4.70
N MET A 208 -26.01 -2.94 -5.47
CA MET A 208 -25.11 -3.10 -6.63
C MET A 208 -23.74 -2.49 -6.36
N PRO A 209 -22.64 -3.15 -6.76
CA PRO A 209 -21.32 -2.55 -6.68
C PRO A 209 -21.15 -1.48 -7.77
N PRO A 210 -20.19 -0.55 -7.61
CA PRO A 210 -19.82 0.37 -8.68
C PRO A 210 -19.47 -0.37 -9.96
N MET A 211 -19.87 0.19 -11.11
CA MET A 211 -19.62 -0.44 -12.42
C MET A 211 -18.13 -0.66 -12.73
N ASN A 212 -17.27 0.20 -12.17
CA ASN A 212 -15.82 0.11 -12.32
C ASN A 212 -15.16 -0.79 -11.27
N ALA A 213 -15.89 -1.41 -10.34
CA ALA A 213 -15.30 -2.13 -9.20
C ALA A 213 -14.33 -3.24 -9.63
N LEU A 214 -14.67 -3.98 -10.69
CA LEU A 214 -13.77 -5.00 -11.24
C LEU A 214 -12.54 -4.38 -11.92
N SER A 215 -12.74 -3.40 -12.80
CA SER A 215 -11.66 -2.69 -13.49
C SER A 215 -10.68 -2.06 -12.49
N GLU A 216 -11.19 -1.43 -11.44
CA GLU A 216 -10.39 -0.81 -10.37
C GLU A 216 -9.61 -1.87 -9.58
N THR A 217 -10.25 -3.00 -9.24
CA THR A 217 -9.57 -4.13 -8.57
C THR A 217 -8.47 -4.73 -9.44
N ALA A 218 -8.72 -4.87 -10.75
CA ALA A 218 -7.77 -5.44 -11.68
C ALA A 218 -6.57 -4.50 -11.95
N TYR A 219 -6.85 -3.21 -12.14
CA TYR A 219 -5.84 -2.17 -12.23
C TYR A 219 -4.94 -2.16 -10.99
N ALA A 220 -5.54 -2.15 -9.80
CA ALA A 220 -4.81 -2.19 -8.54
C ALA A 220 -3.94 -3.45 -8.42
N ALA A 221 -4.43 -4.61 -8.88
CA ALA A 221 -3.65 -5.85 -8.91
C ALA A 221 -2.39 -5.74 -9.79
N GLY A 222 -2.52 -5.20 -11.01
CA GLY A 222 -1.38 -4.99 -11.90
C GLY A 222 -0.36 -3.98 -11.35
N PHE A 223 -0.87 -2.87 -10.79
CA PHE A 223 -0.07 -1.85 -10.14
C PHE A 223 0.71 -2.40 -8.92
N ASP A 224 0.07 -3.23 -8.09
CA ASP A 224 0.69 -3.90 -6.95
C ASP A 224 1.80 -4.86 -7.40
N TYR A 225 1.55 -5.66 -8.44
CA TYR A 225 2.55 -6.57 -8.99
C TYR A 225 3.83 -5.85 -9.43
N ILE A 226 3.72 -4.78 -10.23
CA ILE A 226 4.90 -4.10 -10.78
C ILE A 226 5.70 -3.34 -9.71
N ASN A 227 5.05 -2.88 -8.64
CA ASN A 227 5.75 -2.23 -7.53
C ASN A 227 6.73 -3.16 -6.79
N ARG A 228 6.62 -4.49 -6.96
CA ARG A 228 7.62 -5.45 -6.44
C ARG A 228 9.02 -5.21 -7.00
N PHE A 229 9.13 -4.60 -8.17
CA PHE A 229 10.40 -4.28 -8.83
C PHE A 229 10.91 -2.88 -8.50
N LEU A 230 10.15 -2.08 -7.74
CA LEU A 230 10.50 -0.69 -7.41
C LEU A 230 10.99 -0.57 -5.97
N PRO A 231 11.97 0.32 -5.71
CA PRO A 231 12.30 0.71 -4.34
C PRO A 231 11.06 1.29 -3.66
N SER A 232 10.87 0.93 -2.40
CA SER A 232 9.74 1.41 -1.61
C SER A 232 10.21 1.96 -0.28
N TYR A 233 9.26 2.36 0.57
CA TYR A 233 9.56 2.79 1.93
C TYR A 233 8.57 2.17 2.90
N TYR A 234 9.04 1.73 4.06
CA TYR A 234 8.16 1.41 5.17
C TYR A 234 8.13 2.55 6.18
N ARG A 235 6.92 2.93 6.57
CA ARG A 235 6.68 4.03 7.49
C ARG A 235 6.72 3.51 8.92
N VAL A 236 7.58 4.09 9.74
CA VAL A 236 7.62 3.81 11.17
C VAL A 236 7.09 4.98 11.96
N LYS A 237 6.49 4.69 13.12
CA LYS A 237 6.11 5.69 14.11
C LYS A 237 7.21 5.77 15.19
N ARG A 238 7.51 6.99 15.64
CA ARG A 238 8.37 7.26 16.81
C ARG A 238 7.62 8.13 17.79
N ASP A 239 7.36 7.56 18.95
CA ASP A 239 6.74 8.29 20.05
C ASP A 239 7.74 9.26 20.68
N MET A 240 7.22 10.41 21.09
CA MET A 240 7.97 11.54 21.62
C MET A 240 7.15 12.24 22.71
N TYR A 241 7.82 13.06 23.52
CA TYR A 241 7.17 13.86 24.55
C TYR A 241 6.86 15.28 24.04
N LYS A 242 5.56 15.61 23.93
CA LYS A 242 5.09 16.93 23.52
C LYS A 242 5.05 17.94 24.69
N LYS A 243 4.79 17.47 25.91
CA LYS A 243 4.57 18.34 27.09
C LYS A 243 5.52 18.05 28.24
N GLY A 244 6.18 19.12 28.71
CA GLY A 244 6.88 19.18 29.98
C GLY A 244 5.94 19.50 31.15
N LYS A 245 6.49 19.51 32.37
CA LYS A 245 5.81 19.97 33.58
C LYS A 245 6.64 21.07 34.25
N GLY A 246 5.98 21.91 35.06
CA GLY A 246 6.66 22.97 35.81
C GLY A 246 7.43 23.92 34.89
N ARG A 247 8.68 24.22 35.27
CA ARG A 247 9.58 25.15 34.56
C ARG A 247 9.92 24.76 33.11
N ASP A 248 9.78 23.49 32.74
CA ASP A 248 10.18 23.00 31.41
C ASP A 248 9.03 23.01 30.39
N LYS A 249 7.82 23.41 30.80
CA LYS A 249 6.61 23.36 29.96
C LYS A 249 6.81 24.09 28.62
N ASP A 250 7.33 25.31 28.68
CA ASP A 250 7.47 26.17 27.50
C ASP A 250 8.60 25.71 26.58
N LEU A 251 9.70 25.18 27.17
CA LEU A 251 10.79 24.58 26.40
C LEU A 251 10.33 23.33 25.64
N PHE A 252 9.58 22.42 26.29
CA PHE A 252 9.01 21.27 25.58
C PHE A 252 8.07 21.69 24.44
N ALA A 253 7.22 22.69 24.67
CA ALA A 253 6.33 23.21 23.63
C ALA A 253 7.11 23.85 22.47
N ALA A 254 8.17 24.60 22.76
CA ALA A 254 9.02 25.21 21.74
C ALA A 254 9.75 24.16 20.90
N GLY A 255 10.41 23.19 21.54
CA GLY A 255 11.08 22.09 20.84
C GLY A 255 10.11 21.26 19.99
N TRP A 256 8.92 20.97 20.52
CA TRP A 256 7.88 20.27 19.77
C TRP A 256 7.42 21.04 18.53
N ARG A 257 7.15 22.35 18.64
CA ARG A 257 6.76 23.17 17.48
C ARG A 257 7.87 23.23 16.44
N SER A 258 9.13 23.31 16.84
CA SER A 258 10.27 23.26 15.90
C SER A 258 10.30 21.94 15.14
N ALA A 259 10.07 20.81 15.82
CA ALA A 259 9.97 19.50 15.16
C ALA A 259 8.78 19.40 14.20
N GLU A 260 7.61 19.97 14.54
CA GLU A 260 6.42 20.00 13.66
C GLU A 260 6.68 20.71 12.33
N VAL A 261 7.63 21.64 12.28
CA VAL A 261 8.05 22.34 11.05
C VAL A 261 9.41 21.88 10.51
N ALA A 262 9.81 20.65 10.84
CA ALA A 262 11.04 19.99 10.40
C ALA A 262 12.36 20.71 10.78
N LYS A 263 12.33 21.63 11.76
CA LYS A 263 13.51 22.29 12.31
C LYS A 263 14.12 21.46 13.45
N TRP A 264 14.60 20.27 13.10
CA TRP A 264 15.09 19.26 14.05
C TRP A 264 16.32 19.70 14.84
N ASN A 265 17.25 20.42 14.19
CA ASN A 265 18.41 20.98 14.88
C ASN A 265 18.01 22.01 15.95
N ASP A 266 17.09 22.92 15.62
CA ASP A 266 16.56 23.91 16.58
C ASP A 266 15.82 23.22 17.73
N ALA A 267 15.04 22.18 17.43
CA ALA A 267 14.35 21.38 18.43
C ALA A 267 15.34 20.71 19.41
N MET A 268 16.43 20.13 18.89
CA MET A 268 17.49 19.54 19.70
C MET A 268 18.19 20.56 20.60
N VAL A 269 18.43 21.79 20.13
CA VAL A 269 19.01 22.85 20.97
C VAL A 269 18.12 23.12 22.19
N VAL A 270 16.81 23.23 21.98
CA VAL A 270 15.84 23.45 23.07
C VAL A 270 15.82 22.28 24.04
N TRP A 271 15.82 21.04 23.57
CA TRP A 271 15.81 19.86 24.44
C TRP A 271 17.15 19.64 25.16
N LYS A 272 18.29 19.93 24.53
CA LYS A 272 19.61 19.86 25.18
C LYS A 272 19.69 20.83 26.37
N ARG A 273 19.14 22.03 26.21
CA ARG A 273 19.01 23.00 27.31
C ARG A 273 18.25 22.43 28.52
N ILE A 274 17.18 21.66 28.31
CA ILE A 274 16.45 20.99 29.41
C ILE A 274 17.34 19.95 30.12
N VAL A 275 18.11 19.18 29.35
CA VAL A 275 19.04 18.18 29.88
C VAL A 275 20.15 18.84 30.72
N GLU A 276 20.67 19.98 30.27
CA GLU A 276 21.74 20.73 30.93
C GLU A 276 21.26 21.47 32.18
N GLU A 277 20.12 22.16 32.12
CA GLU A 277 19.59 22.92 33.25
C GLU A 277 19.03 22.02 34.37
N ASN A 278 18.50 20.83 34.03
CA ASN A 278 17.84 19.94 34.98
C ASN A 278 18.31 18.48 34.87
N PRO A 279 19.61 18.18 35.07
CA PRO A 279 20.26 16.93 34.67
C PRO A 279 19.86 15.68 35.48
N ARG A 280 19.02 15.81 36.51
CA ARG A 280 18.48 14.69 37.31
C ARG A 280 16.96 14.56 37.22
N SER A 281 16.33 15.37 36.37
CA SER A 281 14.87 15.46 36.28
C SER A 281 14.29 14.42 35.32
N LYS A 282 13.02 14.07 35.54
CA LYS A 282 12.24 13.31 34.55
C LYS A 282 12.12 14.05 33.21
N SER A 283 12.12 15.39 33.24
CA SER A 283 12.14 16.22 32.03
C SER A 283 13.39 16.00 31.19
N ALA A 284 14.57 15.85 31.81
CA ALA A 284 15.81 15.58 31.10
C ALA A 284 15.80 14.20 30.42
N GLY A 285 15.25 13.16 31.05
CA GLY A 285 15.07 11.85 30.39
C GLY A 285 14.15 11.93 29.17
N ARG A 286 13.04 12.66 29.30
CA ARG A 286 12.09 12.90 28.19
C ARG A 286 12.69 13.71 27.04
N ALA A 287 13.47 14.73 27.38
CA ALA A 287 14.18 15.55 26.42
C ALA A 287 15.26 14.73 25.70
N ALA A 288 15.97 13.87 26.43
CA ALA A 288 16.96 12.95 25.86
C ALA A 288 16.31 11.96 24.86
N LEU A 289 15.11 11.43 25.14
CA LEU A 289 14.35 10.64 24.15
C LEU A 289 14.04 11.46 22.89
N ASN A 290 13.54 12.68 23.05
CA ASN A 290 13.22 13.53 21.89
C ASN A 290 14.45 13.85 21.05
N ILE A 291 15.61 14.09 21.70
CA ILE A 291 16.89 14.28 21.02
C ILE A 291 17.28 13.02 20.24
N ALA A 292 17.12 11.83 20.84
CA ALA A 292 17.40 10.58 20.16
C ALA A 292 16.58 10.42 18.87
N VAL A 293 15.25 10.67 18.95
CA VAL A 293 14.37 10.65 17.77
C VAL A 293 14.80 11.69 16.72
N SER A 294 15.24 12.87 17.16
CA SER A 294 15.70 13.92 16.24
C SER A 294 16.94 13.51 15.45
N TYR A 295 17.92 12.87 16.10
CA TYR A 295 19.09 12.34 15.41
C TYR A 295 18.70 11.24 14.42
N GLU A 296 17.75 10.35 14.77
CA GLU A 296 17.26 9.33 13.83
C GLU A 296 16.60 9.97 12.60
N VAL A 297 15.81 11.04 12.79
CA VAL A 297 15.19 11.79 11.67
C VAL A 297 16.26 12.44 10.78
N LEU A 298 17.37 12.90 11.35
CA LEU A 298 18.49 13.48 10.62
C LEU A 298 19.43 12.45 9.99
N GLY A 299 19.15 11.15 10.15
CA GLY A 299 19.97 10.06 9.60
C GLY A 299 21.19 9.69 10.45
N ASP A 300 21.37 10.28 11.63
CA ASP A 300 22.44 9.94 12.56
C ASP A 300 21.97 8.87 13.56
N THR A 301 21.93 7.63 13.08
CA THR A 301 21.48 6.47 13.87
C THR A 301 22.38 6.23 15.10
N ASP A 302 23.68 6.54 15.00
CA ASP A 302 24.64 6.35 16.10
C ASP A 302 24.37 7.31 17.25
N SER A 303 24.22 8.61 16.96
CA SER A 303 23.84 9.60 17.97
C SER A 303 22.45 9.29 18.53
N ALA A 304 21.50 8.86 17.68
CA ALA A 304 20.17 8.46 18.15
C ALA A 304 20.28 7.35 19.20
N LEU A 305 21.09 6.32 18.93
CA LEU A 305 21.28 5.19 19.84
C LEU A 305 21.92 5.65 21.16
N GLN A 306 22.98 6.47 21.09
CA GLN A 306 23.64 6.99 22.28
C GLN A 306 22.69 7.78 23.18
N TRP A 307 21.85 8.66 22.59
CA TRP A 307 20.89 9.46 23.34
C TRP A 307 19.74 8.63 23.90
N ALA A 308 19.25 7.62 23.18
CA ALA A 308 18.23 6.70 23.69
C ALA A 308 18.77 5.86 24.86
N GLN A 309 20.00 5.35 24.75
CA GLN A 309 20.66 4.64 25.85
C GLN A 309 20.89 5.55 27.05
N ARG A 310 21.33 6.79 26.84
CA ARG A 310 21.49 7.80 27.88
C ARG A 310 20.18 8.10 28.61
N ALA A 311 19.09 8.29 27.86
CA ALA A 311 17.76 8.55 28.41
C ALA A 311 17.29 7.43 29.36
N TYR A 312 17.57 6.17 29.03
CA TYR A 312 17.26 5.06 29.93
C TYR A 312 18.26 4.92 31.08
N ARG A 313 19.56 4.89 30.79
CA ARG A 313 20.62 4.63 31.78
C ARG A 313 20.65 5.69 32.89
N ASP A 314 20.54 6.96 32.51
CA ASP A 314 20.75 8.08 33.44
C ASP A 314 19.43 8.55 34.09
N TYR A 315 18.27 8.29 33.45
CA TYR A 315 16.97 8.82 33.90
C TYR A 315 15.86 7.77 34.08
N GLY A 316 16.10 6.51 33.72
CA GLY A 316 15.13 5.42 33.85
C GLY A 316 13.95 5.51 32.88
N ASP A 317 14.08 6.23 31.76
CA ASP A 317 13.01 6.35 30.76
C ASP A 317 12.80 5.02 30.01
N LYS A 318 11.71 4.33 30.33
CA LYS A 318 11.42 2.98 29.82
C LYS A 318 11.12 2.97 28.32
N GLU A 319 10.49 4.01 27.79
CA GLU A 319 10.22 4.16 26.35
C GLU A 319 11.54 4.19 25.58
N SER A 320 12.53 4.93 26.09
CA SER A 320 13.87 5.01 25.52
C SER A 320 14.63 3.68 25.51
N ARG A 321 14.41 2.82 26.52
CA ARG A 321 15.01 1.47 26.54
C ARG A 321 14.55 0.63 25.35
N ASP A 322 13.26 0.63 25.10
CA ASP A 322 12.68 -0.19 24.04
C ASP A 322 12.98 0.42 22.67
N TYR A 323 13.04 1.75 22.58
CA TYR A 323 13.54 2.45 21.40
C TYR A 323 15.02 2.17 21.09
N ALA A 324 15.90 2.16 22.10
CA ALA A 324 17.32 1.80 21.92
C ALA A 324 17.48 0.37 21.37
N LYS A 325 16.62 -0.58 21.76
CA LYS A 325 16.61 -1.93 21.18
C LYS A 325 16.21 -1.93 19.70
N ILE A 326 15.27 -1.07 19.30
CA ILE A 326 14.88 -0.90 17.89
C ILE A 326 16.07 -0.37 17.09
N LEU A 327 16.73 0.68 17.58
CA LEU A 327 17.92 1.26 16.93
C LEU A 327 19.08 0.25 16.82
N LEU A 328 19.33 -0.55 17.86
CA LEU A 328 20.35 -1.61 17.84
C LEU A 328 20.06 -2.70 16.79
N ARG A 329 18.80 -3.13 16.66
CA ARG A 329 18.41 -4.09 15.63
C ARG A 329 18.61 -3.51 14.24
N ARG A 330 18.32 -2.23 14.08
CA ARG A 330 18.47 -1.53 12.81
C ARG A 330 19.92 -1.40 12.39
N GLN A 331 20.81 -0.97 13.29
CA GLN A 331 22.24 -0.88 12.99
C GLN A 331 22.82 -2.22 12.51
N LYS A 332 22.32 -3.34 13.02
CA LYS A 332 22.72 -4.68 12.56
C LYS A 332 22.19 -5.07 11.17
N MET A 333 21.10 -4.45 10.71
CA MET A 333 20.54 -4.68 9.37
C MET A 333 21.16 -3.75 8.32
N GLU A 334 21.80 -2.67 8.75
CA GLU A 334 22.48 -1.68 7.88
C GLU A 334 23.97 -2.00 7.64
N LEU A 335 24.53 -3.00 8.34
CA LEU A 335 25.91 -3.51 8.19
C LEU A 335 25.96 -4.73 7.25
#